data_AF-A0A975IR16-F1
#
_entry.id   AF-A0A975IR16-F1
#
_cell.length_a   1.000
_cell.length_b   1.000
_cell.length_c   1.000
_cell.angle_alpha   90.00
_cell.angle_beta   90.00
_cell.angle_gamma   90.00
#
_symmetry.space_group_name_H-M   'P 1'
#
loop_
_entity.id
_entity.type
_entity.pdbx_description
1 polymer ?
#
loop_
_entity_poly.entity_id
_entity_poly.type
_entity_poly.pdbx_seq_one_letter_code
_entity_poly.pdbx_strand_id
1 'polypeptide(L)'
;MIAIFFKQSKPIVFVILVALLSFLFFIEAFQVITLPINWATIGIIVIKYILLIGCYILFDYTLKHFEIQKAHSFGGLFFVLFSSFIIPEIFNSYIIYGFILFFIGLLRLLNLIKSGRPTLAIFEAVFFLFLASLFYHPLLFVLLMVLIVTLVFVNPHWRYFVVPVFAISAVIILSQMFNILWHDKLLHAEFF
;
A
#
# COMPACT_ATOMS: atom_id res chain seq x y z
N MET A 1 10.99 -28.08 -9.90
CA MET A 1 9.67 -28.42 -9.31
C MET A 1 8.88 -27.18 -8.90
N ILE A 2 9.45 -26.27 -8.11
CA ILE A 2 8.76 -25.01 -7.70
C ILE A 2 8.33 -24.17 -8.93
N ALA A 3 9.19 -23.99 -9.93
CA ALA A 3 8.85 -23.25 -11.15
C ALA A 3 7.73 -23.89 -12.00
N ILE A 4 7.49 -25.20 -11.89
CA ILE A 4 6.41 -25.89 -12.59
C ILE A 4 5.07 -25.58 -11.91
N PHE A 5 5.06 -25.55 -10.58
CA PHE A 5 3.89 -25.17 -9.77
C PHE A 5 3.45 -23.72 -10.06
N PHE A 6 4.38 -22.77 -10.16
CA PHE A 6 4.06 -21.38 -10.53
C PHE A 6 3.70 -21.17 -12.01
N LYS A 7 3.77 -22.23 -12.84
CA LYS A 7 3.34 -22.26 -14.24
C LYS A 7 1.93 -22.87 -14.39
N GLN A 8 1.34 -23.40 -13.31
CA GLN A 8 -0.02 -23.95 -13.28
C GLN A 8 -1.11 -22.86 -13.26
N SER A 9 -2.37 -23.28 -13.35
CA SER A 9 -3.57 -22.46 -13.41
C SER A 9 -3.58 -21.33 -12.36
N LYS A 10 -3.63 -20.09 -12.86
CA LYS A 10 -3.63 -18.83 -12.09
C LYS A 10 -4.57 -18.80 -10.86
N PRO A 11 -5.81 -19.35 -10.87
CA PRO A 11 -6.68 -19.30 -9.70
C PRO A 11 -6.24 -20.25 -8.57
N ILE A 12 -5.66 -21.40 -8.89
CA ILE A 12 -5.22 -22.38 -7.88
C ILE A 12 -4.04 -21.81 -7.10
N VAL A 13 -3.06 -21.24 -7.81
CA VAL A 13 -1.88 -20.63 -7.17
C VAL A 13 -2.29 -19.44 -6.29
N PHE A 14 -3.26 -18.63 -6.73
CA PHE A 14 -3.79 -17.54 -5.92
C PHE A 14 -4.37 -18.02 -4.59
N VAL A 15 -5.25 -19.05 -4.61
CA VAL A 15 -5.86 -19.60 -3.40
C VAL A 15 -4.80 -20.15 -2.44
N ILE A 16 -3.79 -20.84 -2.97
CA ILE A 16 -2.72 -21.42 -2.16
C ILE A 16 -1.87 -20.32 -1.50
N LEU A 17 -1.58 -19.23 -2.21
CA LEU A 17 -0.85 -18.09 -1.66
C LEU A 17 -1.66 -17.33 -0.60
N VAL A 18 -2.98 -17.17 -0.79
CA VAL A 18 -3.85 -16.61 0.26
C VAL A 18 -3.84 -17.50 1.48
N ALA A 19 -4.00 -18.82 1.32
CA ALA A 19 -3.97 -19.76 2.44
C ALA A 19 -2.63 -19.71 3.19
N LEU A 20 -1.51 -19.61 2.48
CA LEU A 20 -0.18 -19.45 3.08
C LEU A 20 -0.05 -18.13 3.84
N LEU A 21 -0.52 -17.02 3.27
CA LEU A 21 -0.53 -15.71 3.92
C LEU A 21 -1.38 -15.72 5.19
N SER A 22 -2.56 -16.34 5.13
CA SER A 22 -3.43 -16.54 6.30
C SER A 22 -2.74 -17.36 7.38
N PHE A 23 -2.10 -18.46 7.01
CA PHE A 23 -1.37 -19.30 7.95
C PHE A 23 -0.27 -18.53 8.67
N LEU A 24 0.56 -17.77 7.94
CA LEU A 24 1.60 -16.92 8.52
C LEU A 24 1.03 -15.83 9.43
N PHE A 25 -0.06 -15.18 9.02
CA PHE A 25 -0.71 -14.15 9.83
C PHE A 25 -1.23 -14.70 11.16
N PHE A 26 -1.87 -15.87 11.15
CA PHE A 26 -2.42 -16.46 12.38
C PHE A 26 -1.32 -16.98 13.31
N ILE A 27 -0.20 -17.48 12.80
CA ILE A 27 0.95 -17.84 13.64
C ILE A 27 1.39 -16.64 14.48
N GLU A 28 1.60 -15.49 13.83
CA GLU A 28 2.00 -14.26 14.51
C GLU A 28 0.90 -13.74 15.43
N ALA A 29 -0.36 -13.83 15.02
CA ALA A 29 -1.50 -13.45 15.86
C ALA A 29 -1.49 -14.22 17.19
N PHE A 30 -1.26 -15.53 17.16
CA PHE A 30 -1.20 -16.35 18.37
C PHE A 30 -0.03 -16.00 19.30
N GLN A 31 1.07 -15.45 18.77
CA GLN A 31 2.19 -15.00 19.60
C GLN A 31 1.89 -13.66 20.28
N VAL A 32 1.09 -12.80 19.65
CA VAL A 32 0.76 -11.46 20.16
C VAL A 32 -0.47 -11.46 21.09
N ILE A 33 -1.40 -12.41 20.92
CA ILE A 33 -2.60 -12.49 21.75
C ILE A 33 -2.23 -12.89 23.19
N THR A 34 -2.25 -11.91 24.08
CA THR A 34 -2.18 -12.13 25.54
C THR A 34 -3.59 -12.26 26.13
N LEU A 35 -3.78 -13.24 27.01
CA LEU A 35 -5.03 -13.39 27.78
C LEU A 35 -5.14 -12.26 28.83
N PRO A 36 -6.34 -11.71 29.11
CA PRO A 36 -7.66 -12.13 28.63
C PRO A 36 -8.05 -11.57 27.25
N ILE A 37 -8.80 -12.37 26.48
CA ILE A 37 -9.27 -11.99 25.14
C ILE A 37 -10.49 -11.06 25.27
N ASN A 38 -10.41 -9.87 24.67
CA ASN A 38 -11.50 -8.90 24.58
C ASN A 38 -12.07 -8.88 23.15
N TRP A 39 -13.37 -8.68 22.98
CA TRP A 39 -14.01 -8.51 21.67
C TRP A 39 -13.39 -7.37 20.86
N ALA A 40 -12.93 -6.30 21.51
CA ALA A 40 -12.24 -5.19 20.84
C ALA A 40 -10.91 -5.64 20.21
N THR A 41 -10.13 -6.49 20.89
CA THR A 41 -8.84 -6.97 20.36
C THR A 41 -9.05 -7.92 19.20
N ILE A 42 -10.04 -8.82 19.28
CA ILE A 42 -10.44 -9.69 18.16
C ILE A 42 -10.83 -8.84 16.94
N GLY A 43 -11.66 -7.81 17.13
CA GLY A 43 -12.11 -6.93 16.05
C GLY A 43 -10.94 -6.26 15.32
N ILE A 44 -9.96 -5.74 16.06
CA ILE A 44 -8.76 -5.11 15.48
C ILE A 44 -7.95 -6.13 14.66
N ILE A 45 -7.76 -7.35 15.18
CA ILE A 45 -7.01 -8.40 14.49
C ILE A 45 -7.70 -8.78 13.17
N VAL A 46 -9.02 -8.94 13.18
CA VAL A 46 -9.82 -9.25 11.99
C VAL A 46 -9.72 -8.12 10.95
N ILE A 47 -9.77 -6.86 11.37
CA ILE A 47 -9.60 -5.71 10.46
C ILE A 47 -8.21 -5.74 9.81
N LYS A 48 -7.15 -5.96 10.60
CA LYS A 48 -5.77 -6.04 10.09
C LYS A 48 -5.61 -7.19 9.08
N TYR A 49 -6.24 -8.33 9.35
CA TYR A 49 -6.26 -9.47 8.44
C TYR A 49 -6.96 -9.15 7.11
N ILE A 50 -8.14 -8.53 7.16
CA ILE A 50 -8.88 -8.12 5.95
C ILE A 50 -8.07 -7.12 5.13
N LEU A 51 -7.41 -6.15 5.79
CA LEU A 51 -6.55 -5.18 5.11
C LEU A 51 -5.33 -5.84 4.46
N LEU A 52 -4.72 -6.82 5.12
CA LEU A 52 -3.59 -7.59 4.56
C LEU A 52 -4.00 -8.36 3.31
N ILE A 53 -5.15 -9.05 3.35
CA ILE A 53 -5.71 -9.72 2.16
C ILE A 53 -6.03 -8.69 1.08
N GLY A 54 -6.60 -7.54 1.44
CA GLY A 54 -6.86 -6.44 0.52
C GLY A 54 -5.60 -5.97 -0.20
N CYS A 55 -4.49 -5.82 0.52
CA CYS A 55 -3.19 -5.47 -0.06
C CYS A 55 -2.72 -6.54 -1.06
N TYR A 56 -2.85 -7.81 -0.72
CA TYR A 56 -2.49 -8.91 -1.63
C TYR A 56 -3.35 -8.90 -2.90
N ILE A 57 -4.66 -8.70 -2.78
CA ILE A 57 -5.58 -8.61 -3.92
C ILE A 57 -5.20 -7.44 -4.83
N LEU A 58 -4.95 -6.25 -4.26
CA LEU A 58 -4.53 -5.07 -5.02
C LEU A 58 -3.21 -5.31 -5.75
N PHE A 59 -2.25 -5.97 -5.08
CA PHE A 59 -0.96 -6.30 -5.66
C PHE A 59 -1.08 -7.30 -6.82
N ASP A 60 -1.81 -8.40 -6.63
CA ASP A 60 -2.05 -9.40 -7.68
C ASP A 60 -2.83 -8.80 -8.86
N TYR A 61 -3.82 -7.94 -8.59
CA TYR A 61 -4.50 -7.16 -9.61
C TYR A 61 -3.53 -6.27 -10.40
N THR A 62 -2.62 -5.57 -9.71
CA THR A 62 -1.59 -4.72 -10.34
C THR A 62 -0.72 -5.54 -11.30
N LEU A 63 -0.20 -6.68 -10.85
CA LEU A 63 0.66 -7.54 -11.66
C LEU A 63 -0.05 -8.02 -12.93
N LYS A 64 -1.34 -8.38 -12.82
CA LYS A 64 -2.17 -8.85 -13.94
C LYS A 64 -2.54 -7.72 -14.89
N HIS A 65 -2.98 -6.56 -14.36
CA HIS A 65 -3.45 -5.44 -15.16
C HIS A 65 -2.34 -4.79 -15.99
N PHE A 66 -1.14 -4.67 -15.43
CA PHE A 66 0.02 -4.09 -16.11
C PHE A 66 0.90 -5.12 -16.82
N GLU A 67 0.49 -6.40 -16.85
CA GLU A 67 1.23 -7.50 -17.48
C GLU A 67 2.70 -7.60 -17.04
N ILE A 68 3.00 -7.20 -15.80
CA ILE A 68 4.37 -7.17 -15.24
C ILE A 68 4.96 -8.57 -15.24
N GLN A 69 4.13 -9.60 -15.05
CA GLN A 69 4.53 -11.00 -15.13
C GLN A 69 3.80 -11.72 -16.24
N LYS A 70 4.56 -12.16 -17.26
CA LYS A 70 4.08 -13.04 -18.31
C LYS A 70 4.30 -14.49 -17.86
N ALA A 71 3.21 -15.24 -17.71
CA ALA A 71 3.14 -16.70 -17.53
C ALA A 71 3.50 -17.33 -16.17
N HIS A 72 3.93 -16.56 -15.16
CA HIS A 72 4.25 -17.13 -13.84
C HIS A 72 3.69 -16.30 -12.68
N SER A 73 3.36 -16.95 -11.56
CA SER A 73 2.79 -16.29 -10.37
C SER A 73 3.82 -16.03 -9.26
N PHE A 74 5.09 -15.81 -9.63
CA PHE A 74 6.18 -15.59 -8.66
C PHE A 74 6.02 -14.30 -7.88
N GLY A 75 5.34 -13.28 -8.44
CA GLY A 75 5.11 -12.01 -7.77
C GLY A 75 4.26 -12.19 -6.52
N GLY A 76 3.20 -13.00 -6.61
CA GLY A 76 2.38 -13.32 -5.45
C GLY A 76 3.18 -14.00 -4.33
N LEU A 77 4.09 -14.92 -4.67
CA LEU A 77 5.00 -15.52 -3.68
C LEU A 77 5.93 -14.48 -3.07
N PHE A 78 6.49 -13.57 -3.86
CA PHE A 78 7.34 -12.50 -3.35
C PHE A 78 6.58 -11.61 -2.35
N PHE A 79 5.33 -11.27 -2.65
CA PHE A 79 4.47 -10.55 -1.72
C PHE A 79 4.28 -11.31 -0.41
N VAL A 80 3.98 -12.62 -0.47
CA VAL A 80 3.75 -13.42 0.74
C VAL A 80 5.01 -13.51 1.59
N LEU A 81 6.18 -13.76 0.98
CA LEU A 81 7.45 -13.81 1.70
C LEU A 81 7.80 -12.45 2.31
N PHE A 82 7.64 -11.36 1.57
CA PHE A 82 7.93 -10.02 2.08
C PHE A 82 6.95 -9.63 3.20
N SER A 83 5.67 -9.99 3.06
CA SER A 83 4.67 -9.78 4.09
C SER A 83 5.02 -10.52 5.37
N SER A 84 5.64 -11.70 5.30
CA SER A 84 6.08 -12.45 6.49
C SER A 84 7.00 -11.64 7.40
N PHE A 85 7.86 -10.79 6.86
CA PHE A 85 8.75 -9.92 7.66
C PHE A 85 8.01 -8.75 8.30
N ILE A 86 6.89 -8.35 7.73
CA ILE A 86 6.15 -7.13 8.08
C ILE A 86 4.97 -7.43 9.02
N ILE A 87 4.44 -8.66 9.01
CA ILE A 87 3.30 -9.08 9.85
C ILE A 87 3.50 -8.71 11.34
N PRO A 88 4.67 -8.93 11.97
CA PRO A 88 4.88 -8.52 13.36
C PRO A 88 4.70 -7.01 13.59
N GLU A 89 5.18 -6.18 12.67
CA GLU A 89 5.01 -4.72 12.73
C GLU A 89 3.55 -4.30 12.52
N ILE A 90 2.81 -5.03 11.67
CA ILE A 90 1.38 -4.81 11.44
C ILE A 90 0.60 -4.96 12.74
N PHE A 91 0.96 -5.89 13.63
CA PHE A 91 0.25 -6.06 14.92
C PHE A 91 0.48 -4.91 15.89
N ASN A 92 1.69 -4.34 15.93
CA ASN A 92 2.07 -3.31 16.90
C ASN A 92 1.78 -1.88 16.46
N SER A 93 1.34 -1.67 15.23
CA SER A 93 1.22 -0.32 14.64
C SER A 93 0.00 -0.15 13.74
N TYR A 94 -0.14 1.05 13.19
CA TYR A 94 -1.10 1.40 12.13
C TYR A 94 -0.48 1.32 10.73
N ILE A 95 0.69 0.69 10.58
CA ILE A 95 1.46 0.65 9.32
C ILE A 95 0.67 -0.02 8.18
N ILE A 96 -0.25 -0.95 8.48
CA ILE A 96 -1.08 -1.61 7.45
C ILE A 96 -1.94 -0.63 6.66
N TYR A 97 -2.40 0.47 7.28
CA TYR A 97 -3.12 1.54 6.59
C TYR A 97 -2.18 2.29 5.63
N GLY A 98 -0.91 2.45 6.00
CA GLY A 98 0.12 2.96 5.10
C GLY A 98 0.30 2.06 3.87
N PHE A 99 0.39 0.74 4.05
CA PHE A 99 0.60 -0.17 2.92
C PHE A 99 -0.58 -0.21 1.95
N ILE A 100 -1.82 -0.18 2.42
CA ILE A 100 -2.97 -0.18 1.50
C ILE A 100 -3.01 1.11 0.68
N LEU A 101 -2.74 2.26 1.31
CA LEU A 101 -2.64 3.55 0.64
C LEU A 101 -1.46 3.57 -0.35
N PHE A 102 -0.32 2.99 0.03
CA PHE A 102 0.83 2.83 -0.86
C PHE A 102 0.48 2.04 -2.12
N PHE A 103 -0.21 0.89 -2.01
CA PHE A 103 -0.61 0.11 -3.19
C PHE A 103 -1.60 0.86 -4.08
N ILE A 104 -2.53 1.63 -3.50
CA ILE A 104 -3.44 2.50 -4.26
C ILE A 104 -2.65 3.58 -4.99
N GLY A 105 -1.69 4.24 -4.32
CA GLY A 105 -0.81 5.24 -4.93
C GLY A 105 0.03 4.68 -6.06
N LEU A 106 0.60 3.48 -5.88
CA LEU A 106 1.38 2.77 -6.90
C LEU A 106 0.53 2.40 -8.12
N LEU A 107 -0.71 1.92 -7.91
CA LEU A 107 -1.67 1.66 -8.99
C LEU A 107 -1.95 2.91 -9.83
N ARG A 108 -2.12 4.07 -9.18
CA ARG A 108 -2.31 5.36 -9.87
C ARG A 108 -1.07 5.78 -10.63
N LEU A 109 0.11 5.58 -10.04
CA LEU A 109 1.39 5.87 -10.68
C LEU A 109 1.61 5.02 -11.94
N LEU A 110 1.34 3.72 -11.87
CA LEU A 110 1.47 2.82 -13.02
C LEU A 110 0.45 3.15 -14.13
N ASN A 111 -0.76 3.57 -13.75
CA ASN A 111 -1.77 4.03 -14.70
C ASN A 111 -1.37 5.31 -15.44
N LEU A 112 -0.41 6.09 -14.92
CA LEU A 112 0.09 7.29 -15.58
C LEU A 112 0.58 7.01 -17.01
N ILE A 113 1.23 5.86 -17.20
CA ILE A 113 1.84 5.45 -18.49
C ILE A 113 0.79 5.39 -19.61
N LYS A 114 -0.46 5.05 -19.29
CA LYS A 114 -1.56 4.88 -20.25
C LYS A 114 -2.64 5.97 -20.13
N SER A 115 -2.45 6.96 -19.24
CA SER A 115 -3.50 7.91 -18.90
C SER A 115 -3.61 9.04 -19.93
N GLY A 116 -4.82 9.27 -20.45
CA GLY A 116 -5.15 10.48 -21.21
C GLY A 116 -5.23 11.75 -20.35
N ARG A 117 -5.13 11.63 -19.01
CA ARG A 117 -5.17 12.74 -18.04
C ARG A 117 -4.01 12.60 -17.04
N PRO A 118 -2.77 12.90 -17.45
CA PRO A 118 -1.59 12.70 -16.60
C PRO A 118 -1.60 13.58 -15.34
N THR A 119 -2.16 14.80 -15.39
CA THR A 119 -2.28 15.67 -14.20
C THR A 119 -3.04 15.01 -13.05
N LEU A 120 -4.20 14.42 -13.34
CA LEU A 120 -5.03 13.79 -12.30
C LEU A 120 -4.35 12.54 -11.73
N ALA A 121 -3.73 11.73 -12.58
CA ALA A 121 -3.04 10.52 -12.14
C ALA A 121 -1.83 10.84 -11.25
N ILE A 122 -1.04 11.87 -11.59
CA ILE A 122 0.06 12.35 -10.74
C ILE A 122 -0.48 12.86 -9.40
N PHE A 123 -1.56 13.67 -9.43
CA PHE A 123 -2.17 14.19 -8.21
C PHE A 123 -2.60 13.08 -7.27
N GLU A 124 -3.37 12.10 -7.77
CA GLU A 124 -3.86 10.97 -6.98
C GLU A 124 -2.70 10.11 -6.46
N ALA A 125 -1.69 9.83 -7.29
CA ALA A 125 -0.53 9.05 -6.87
C ALA A 125 0.22 9.72 -5.71
N VAL A 126 0.56 11.01 -5.86
CA VAL A 126 1.25 11.77 -4.81
C VAL A 126 0.40 11.89 -3.55
N PHE A 127 -0.90 12.15 -3.70
CA PHE A 127 -1.85 12.26 -2.59
C PHE A 127 -1.84 10.99 -1.75
N PHE A 128 -2.03 9.82 -2.37
CA PHE A 128 -2.07 8.55 -1.64
C PHE A 128 -0.71 8.15 -1.06
N LEU A 129 0.39 8.40 -1.79
CA LEU A 129 1.74 8.06 -1.31
C LEU A 129 2.17 8.94 -0.12
N PHE A 130 1.89 10.23 -0.16
CA PHE A 130 2.21 11.12 0.96
C PHE A 130 1.28 10.87 2.15
N LEU A 131 0.00 10.59 1.92
CA LEU A 131 -0.92 10.15 2.98
C LEU A 131 -0.44 8.84 3.62
N ALA A 132 0.09 7.90 2.83
CA ALA A 132 0.69 6.67 3.34
C ALA A 132 1.91 6.92 4.23
N SER A 133 2.75 7.90 3.89
CA SER A 133 3.94 8.24 4.70
C SER A 133 3.61 8.74 6.11
N LEU A 134 2.39 9.21 6.36
CA LEU A 134 1.95 9.55 7.72
C LEU A 134 1.82 8.31 8.63
N PHE A 135 1.57 7.14 8.06
CA PHE A 135 1.49 5.88 8.81
C PHE A 135 2.82 5.13 8.87
N TYR A 136 3.69 5.33 7.88
CA TYR A 136 5.02 4.72 7.81
C TYR A 136 6.00 5.67 7.12
N HIS A 137 6.77 6.40 7.91
CA HIS A 137 7.66 7.48 7.46
C HIS A 137 8.61 7.11 6.30
N PRO A 138 9.20 5.89 6.24
CA PRO A 138 10.05 5.50 5.11
C PRO A 138 9.38 5.55 3.73
N LEU A 139 8.05 5.57 3.65
CA LEU A 139 7.34 5.71 2.37
C LEU A 139 7.52 7.09 1.72
N LEU A 140 8.01 8.09 2.45
CA LEU A 140 8.30 9.42 1.91
C LEU A 140 9.30 9.32 0.75
N PHE A 141 10.27 8.40 0.81
CA PHE A 141 11.23 8.15 -0.28
C PHE A 141 10.56 7.75 -1.60
N VAL A 142 9.37 7.16 -1.56
CA VAL A 142 8.61 6.76 -2.75
C VAL A 142 8.14 7.97 -3.55
N LEU A 143 8.01 9.16 -2.94
CA LEU A 143 7.66 10.38 -3.67
C LEU A 143 8.71 10.77 -4.71
N LEU A 144 9.99 10.46 -4.47
CA LEU A 144 11.04 10.64 -5.47
C LEU A 144 10.78 9.79 -6.73
N MET A 145 10.23 8.58 -6.55
CA MET A 145 9.86 7.71 -7.66
C MET A 145 8.78 8.35 -8.53
N VAL A 146 7.83 9.09 -7.95
CA VAL A 146 6.80 9.80 -8.72
C VAL A 146 7.41 10.87 -9.63
N LEU A 147 8.41 11.61 -9.13
CA LEU A 147 9.13 12.60 -9.94
C LEU A 147 9.86 11.93 -11.11
N ILE A 148 10.56 10.82 -10.85
CA ILE A 148 11.27 10.06 -11.89
C ILE A 148 10.29 9.54 -12.95
N VAL A 149 9.19 8.91 -12.53
CA VAL A 149 8.19 8.37 -13.45
C VAL A 149 7.55 9.48 -14.27
N THR A 150 7.27 10.64 -13.66
CA THR A 150 6.73 11.80 -14.38
C THR A 150 7.71 12.33 -15.43
N LEU A 151 9.00 12.42 -15.10
CA LEU A 151 10.05 12.87 -16.02
C LEU A 151 10.26 11.93 -17.22
N VAL A 152 10.17 10.62 -16.99
CA VAL A 152 10.46 9.61 -18.01
C VAL A 152 9.27 9.33 -18.92
N PHE A 153 8.06 9.23 -18.35
CA PHE A 153 6.89 8.72 -19.07
C PHE A 153 5.90 9.79 -19.53
N VAL A 154 6.06 11.04 -19.08
CA VAL A 154 5.15 12.14 -19.45
C VAL A 154 5.94 13.19 -20.23
N ASN A 155 5.36 13.68 -21.33
CA ASN A 155 5.97 14.78 -22.08
C ASN A 155 6.20 15.98 -21.14
N PRO A 156 7.40 16.59 -21.18
CA PRO A 156 7.76 17.62 -20.23
C PRO A 156 6.84 18.82 -20.38
N HIS A 157 6.01 19.04 -19.35
CA HIS A 157 5.16 20.21 -19.24
C HIS A 157 5.20 20.69 -17.79
N TRP A 158 5.46 21.99 -17.59
CA TRP A 158 5.68 22.57 -16.26
C TRP A 158 4.54 22.26 -15.28
N ARG A 159 3.30 22.15 -15.77
CA ARG A 159 2.11 21.84 -14.98
C ARG A 159 2.25 20.52 -14.20
N TYR A 160 2.93 19.52 -14.75
CA TYR A 160 3.10 18.21 -14.10
C TYR A 160 4.03 18.25 -12.89
N PHE A 161 4.92 19.24 -12.80
CA PHE A 161 5.82 19.42 -11.67
C PHE A 161 5.18 20.20 -10.51
N VAL A 162 4.15 20.99 -10.81
CA VAL A 162 3.40 21.74 -9.78
C VAL A 162 2.33 20.87 -9.12
N VAL A 163 1.77 19.90 -9.85
CA VAL A 163 0.73 19.00 -9.35
C VAL A 163 1.13 18.25 -8.04
N PRO A 164 2.34 17.69 -7.91
CA PRO A 164 2.78 17.07 -6.65
C PRO A 164 2.68 18.02 -5.44
N VAL A 165 3.02 19.30 -5.62
CA VAL A 165 2.94 20.31 -4.55
C VAL A 165 1.50 20.50 -4.10
N PHE A 166 0.56 20.59 -5.04
CA PHE A 166 -0.87 20.67 -4.72
C PHE A 166 -1.37 19.42 -3.98
N ALA A 167 -0.96 18.22 -4.40
CA ALA A 167 -1.33 16.99 -3.73
C ALA A 167 -0.82 16.91 -2.29
N ILE A 168 0.45 17.27 -2.06
CA ILE A 168 1.05 17.36 -0.71
C ILE A 168 0.28 18.37 0.14
N SER A 169 0.01 19.57 -0.40
CA SER A 169 -0.71 20.61 0.32
C SER A 169 -2.11 20.16 0.74
N ALA A 170 -2.80 19.39 -0.11
CA ALA A 170 -4.12 18.85 0.20
C ALA A 170 -4.09 17.88 1.39
N VAL A 171 -3.08 17.00 1.45
CA VAL A 171 -2.90 16.06 2.57
C VAL A 171 -2.57 16.82 3.86
N ILE A 172 -1.70 17.84 3.79
CA ILE A 172 -1.38 18.68 4.96
C ILE A 172 -2.64 19.36 5.49
N ILE A 173 -3.43 19.99 4.61
CA ILE A 173 -4.68 20.66 5.00
C ILE A 173 -5.66 19.66 5.62
N LEU A 174 -5.88 18.49 5.01
CA LEU A 174 -6.76 17.46 5.56
C LEU A 174 -6.27 16.94 6.92
N SER A 175 -4.96 16.78 7.09
CA SER A 175 -4.35 16.36 8.36
C SER A 175 -4.57 17.41 9.46
N GLN A 176 -4.40 18.69 9.15
CA GLN A 176 -4.68 19.79 10.07
C GLN A 176 -6.18 19.84 10.43
N MET A 177 -7.07 19.72 9.44
CA MET A 177 -8.51 19.69 9.68
C MET A 177 -8.91 18.52 10.61
N PHE A 178 -8.33 17.34 10.38
CA PHE A 178 -8.58 16.17 11.23
C PHE A 178 -8.10 16.42 12.68
N ASN A 179 -6.93 17.03 12.87
CA ASN A 179 -6.41 17.31 14.22
C ASN A 179 -7.28 18.34 14.95
N ILE A 180 -7.69 19.41 14.27
CA ILE A 180 -8.58 20.44 14.85
C ILE A 180 -9.90 19.81 15.27
N LEU A 181 -10.52 19.00 14.40
CA LEU A 181 -11.84 18.42 14.66
C LEU A 181 -11.86 17.39 15.80
N TRP A 182 -10.77 16.66 16.00
CA TRP A 182 -10.76 15.51 16.92
C TRP A 182 -9.93 15.73 18.19
N HIS A 183 -8.97 16.64 18.15
CA HIS A 183 -8.03 16.90 19.25
C HIS A 183 -8.00 18.37 19.69
N ASP A 184 -8.79 19.26 19.06
CA ASP A 184 -8.84 20.71 19.31
C ASP A 184 -7.45 21.38 19.29
N LYS A 185 -6.52 20.83 18.50
CA LYS A 185 -5.13 21.29 18.42
C LYS A 185 -4.67 21.42 16.97
N LEU A 186 -3.65 22.25 16.78
CA LEU A 186 -2.93 22.34 15.51
C LEU A 186 -1.79 21.32 15.51
N LEU A 187 -1.56 20.67 14.38
CA LEU A 187 -0.37 19.84 14.18
C LEU A 187 0.83 20.75 14.01
N HIS A 188 1.74 20.74 14.99
CA HIS A 188 3.03 21.41 14.87
C HIS A 188 3.91 20.70 13.84
N ALA A 189 4.71 21.46 13.10
CA ALA A 189 5.52 20.97 11.98
C ALA A 189 6.62 19.96 12.36
N GLU A 190 6.81 19.67 13.65
CA GLU A 190 7.81 18.71 14.15
C GLU A 190 7.49 17.24 13.81
N PHE A 191 6.31 16.97 13.23
CA PHE A 191 5.87 15.62 12.84
C PHE A 191 6.14 15.24 11.38
N PHE A 192 6.71 16.13 10.56
CA PHE A 192 7.00 15.88 9.14
C PHE A 192 8.48 15.63 8.85
#